data_AF-A0A4U0RFV3-F1
#
_entry.id   AF-A0A4U0RFV3-F1
#
_cell.length_a   1.000
_cell.length_b   1.000
_cell.length_c   1.000
_cell.angle_alpha   90.00
_cell.angle_beta   90.00
_cell.angle_gamma   90.00
#
_symmetry.space_group_name_H-M   'P 1'
#
loop_
_entity.id
_entity.type
_entity.pdbx_description
1 polymer ?
#
loop_
_entity_poly.entity_id
_entity_poly.type
_entity_poly.pdbx_seq_one_letter_code
_entity_poly.pdbx_strand_id
1 'polypeptide(L)'
;MPDRVSQWSWPIGNREPGAALHAKIIVVDRHVALIGSANLTGYGFEKNLECGILLRDPTQASAIARHLESLRELGILLTSP
;
A
#
# COMPACT_ATOMS: atom_id res chain seq x y z
N MET A 1 -10.14 -19.51 10.10
CA MET A 1 -8.73 -19.62 9.66
C MET A 1 -7.96 -18.54 10.40
N PRO A 2 -6.74 -18.77 10.92
CA PRO A 2 -6.01 -17.66 11.52
C PRO A 2 -5.71 -16.61 10.44
N ASP A 3 -5.89 -15.34 10.78
CA ASP A 3 -5.66 -14.22 9.89
C ASP A 3 -4.16 -14.18 9.51
N ARG A 4 -3.84 -14.67 8.31
CA ARG A 4 -2.47 -14.69 7.82
C ARG A 4 -2.10 -13.30 7.32
N VAL A 5 -1.34 -12.57 8.11
CA VAL A 5 -0.70 -11.32 7.68
C VAL A 5 0.49 -11.65 6.77
N SER A 6 0.61 -10.94 5.65
CA SER A 6 1.79 -10.99 4.77
C SER A 6 2.39 -9.60 4.68
N GLN A 7 3.70 -9.50 4.90
CA GLN A 7 4.43 -8.24 4.81
C GLN A 7 5.42 -8.29 3.65
N TRP A 8 5.43 -7.25 2.82
CA TRP A 8 6.42 -7.09 1.77
C TRP A 8 7.21 -5.81 2.01
N SER A 9 8.47 -5.79 1.59
CA SER A 9 9.34 -4.63 1.69
C SER A 9 10.05 -4.38 0.36
N TRP A 10 10.33 -3.13 0.05
CA TRP A 10 11.22 -2.76 -1.05
C TRP A 10 12.66 -2.75 -0.51
N PRO A 11 13.54 -3.70 -0.85
CA PRO A 11 14.86 -3.80 -0.21
C PRO A 11 15.73 -2.58 -0.50
N ILE A 12 16.56 -2.15 0.45
CA ILE A 12 17.45 -0.99 0.27
C ILE A 12 18.41 -1.20 -0.92
N GLY A 13 18.90 -2.42 -1.13
CA GLY A 13 19.77 -2.76 -2.27
C GLY A 13 19.09 -2.67 -3.64
N ASN A 14 17.75 -2.58 -3.69
CA ASN A 14 16.96 -2.49 -4.92
C ASN A 14 16.43 -1.05 -5.15
N ARG A 15 16.96 -0.06 -4.42
CA ARG A 15 16.55 1.35 -4.49
C ARG A 15 17.64 2.18 -5.13
N GLU A 16 17.27 3.02 -6.09
CA GLU A 16 18.12 4.11 -6.56
C GLU A 16 18.44 5.08 -5.40
N PRO A 17 19.62 5.75 -5.40
CA PRO A 17 19.94 6.75 -4.40
C PRO A 17 18.87 7.84 -4.29
N GLY A 18 18.37 8.06 -3.07
CA GLY A 18 17.33 9.04 -2.79
C GLY A 18 15.88 8.56 -3.03
N ALA A 19 15.68 7.31 -3.50
CA ALA A 19 14.34 6.77 -3.70
C ALA A 19 13.66 6.38 -2.39
N ALA A 20 12.34 6.62 -2.30
CA ALA A 20 11.52 6.29 -1.14
C ALA A 20 10.16 5.73 -1.54
N LEU A 21 9.65 4.73 -0.81
CA LEU A 21 8.25 4.32 -0.88
C LEU A 21 7.42 5.26 -0.01
N HIS A 22 6.68 6.17 -0.65
CA HIS A 22 5.90 7.20 0.05
C HIS A 22 4.38 7.05 -0.14
N ALA A 23 3.93 6.02 -0.85
CA ALA A 23 2.51 5.75 -1.06
C ALA A 23 1.84 5.23 0.22
N LYS A 24 0.62 5.68 0.50
CA LYS A 24 -0.24 5.15 1.57
C LYS A 24 -1.57 4.79 0.94
N ILE A 25 -1.79 3.49 0.84
CA ILE A 25 -2.90 2.92 0.10
C ILE A 25 -3.47 1.79 0.94
N ILE A 26 -4.79 1.76 1.07
CA ILE A 26 -5.53 0.65 1.65
C ILE A 26 -6.48 0.15 0.56
N VAL A 27 -6.46 -1.15 0.29
CA VAL A 27 -7.44 -1.80 -0.60
C VAL A 27 -8.15 -2.88 0.20
N VAL A 28 -9.48 -2.84 0.20
CA VAL A 28 -10.33 -3.80 0.91
C VAL A 28 -11.09 -4.64 -0.11
N ASP A 29 -10.87 -5.95 -0.04
CA ASP A 29 -11.53 -6.98 -0.88
C ASP A 29 -11.49 -6.72 -2.39
N ARG A 30 -10.59 -5.86 -2.86
CA ARG A 30 -10.57 -5.33 -4.24
C ARG A 30 -11.86 -4.58 -4.66
N HIS A 31 -12.67 -4.13 -3.71
CA HIS A 31 -13.92 -3.38 -3.96
C HIS A 31 -13.82 -1.90 -3.59
N VAL A 32 -13.01 -1.59 -2.58
CA VAL A 32 -12.83 -0.23 -2.06
C VAL A 32 -11.34 0.05 -1.95
N ALA A 33 -10.91 1.26 -2.32
CA ALA A 33 -9.56 1.74 -2.09
C ALA A 33 -9.56 3.12 -1.45
N LEU A 34 -8.69 3.33 -0.47
CA LEU A 34 -8.36 4.64 0.09
C LEU A 34 -6.92 4.97 -0.28
N ILE A 35 -6.72 6.11 -0.93
CA ILE A 35 -5.40 6.68 -1.22
C ILE A 35 -5.33 8.02 -0.51
N GLY A 36 -4.25 8.28 0.24
CA GLY A 36 -4.15 9.53 0.98
C GLY A 36 -2.75 9.87 1.47
N SER A 37 -2.67 10.99 2.18
CA SER A 37 -1.42 11.48 2.79
C SER A 37 -1.10 10.80 4.13
N ALA A 38 -2.11 10.29 4.82
CA ALA A 38 -2.00 9.71 6.15
C ALA A 38 -1.07 8.48 6.18
N ASN A 39 0.00 8.57 6.97
CA ASN A 39 0.75 7.38 7.39
C ASN A 39 -0.14 6.46 8.22
N LEU A 40 -0.01 5.13 8.07
CA LEU A 40 -0.73 4.12 8.88
C LEU A 40 -0.19 4.06 10.32
N THR A 41 -0.40 5.13 11.07
CA THR A 41 0.10 5.36 12.43
C THR A 41 -0.96 6.12 13.23
N GLY A 42 -0.93 6.03 14.55
CA GLY A 42 -1.88 6.76 15.40
C GLY A 42 -1.90 8.28 15.14
N TYR A 43 -0.73 8.88 14.87
CA TYR A 43 -0.66 10.31 14.52
C TYR A 43 -1.36 10.63 13.19
N GLY A 44 -1.13 9.82 12.15
CA GLY A 44 -1.80 10.00 10.86
C GLY A 44 -3.32 9.81 10.93
N PHE A 45 -3.81 9.00 11.88
CA PHE A 45 -5.25 8.77 12.03
C PHE A 45 -5.95 9.79 12.92
N GLU A 46 -5.28 10.34 13.93
CA GLU A 46 -5.96 11.11 14.99
C GLU A 46 -5.48 12.55 15.14
N LYS A 47 -4.27 12.88 14.66
CA LYS A 47 -3.58 14.12 15.05
C LYS A 47 -3.19 15.01 13.88
N ASN A 48 -2.72 14.41 12.78
CA ASN A 48 -2.26 15.18 11.64
C ASN A 48 -3.43 15.66 10.79
N LEU A 49 -3.22 16.78 10.10
CA LEU A 49 -4.10 17.20 9.01
C LEU A 49 -3.77 16.38 7.78
N GLU A 50 -4.71 15.54 7.36
CA GLU A 50 -4.55 14.60 6.26
C GLU A 50 -5.67 14.76 5.23
N CYS A 51 -5.42 14.31 4.01
CA CYS A 51 -6.41 14.26 2.95
C CYS A 51 -6.34 12.91 2.23
N GLY A 52 -7.47 12.45 1.70
CA GLY A 52 -7.54 11.22 0.93
C GLY A 52 -8.76 11.15 0.02
N ILE A 53 -8.67 10.25 -0.94
CA ILE A 53 -9.74 9.91 -1.89
C ILE A 53 -10.21 8.49 -1.60
N LEU A 54 -11.51 8.36 -1.30
CA LEU A 54 -12.15 7.07 -1.14
C LEU A 54 -12.83 6.66 -2.45
N LEU A 55 -12.35 5.56 -3.04
CA LEU A 55 -12.91 4.97 -4.24
C LEU A 55 -13.79 3.78 -3.84
N ARG A 56 -15.06 3.83 -4.20
CA ARG A 56 -16.03 2.71 -4.07
C ARG A 56 -16.35 2.12 -5.43
N ASP A 57 -15.30 1.80 -6.19
CA ASP A 57 -15.37 1.23 -7.53
C ASP A 57 -14.50 -0.03 -7.58
N PRO A 58 -15.09 -1.23 -7.71
CA PRO A 58 -14.34 -2.47 -7.77
C PRO A 58 -13.36 -2.57 -8.93
N THR A 59 -13.62 -1.91 -10.05
CA THR A 59 -12.73 -1.91 -11.22
C THR A 59 -11.43 -1.17 -10.86
N GLN A 60 -11.55 0.01 -10.28
CA GLN A 60 -10.40 0.82 -9.88
C GLN A 60 -9.65 0.21 -8.69
N ALA A 61 -10.37 -0.26 -7.67
CA ALA A 61 -9.79 -0.92 -6.51
C ALA A 61 -9.02 -2.20 -6.91
N SER A 62 -9.57 -3.00 -7.83
CA SER A 62 -8.90 -4.18 -8.38
C SER A 62 -7.64 -3.82 -9.17
N ALA A 63 -7.67 -2.75 -9.96
CA ALA A 63 -6.51 -2.28 -10.70
C ALA A 63 -5.36 -1.86 -9.76
N ILE A 64 -5.67 -1.16 -8.67
CA ILE A 64 -4.70 -0.77 -7.65
C ILE A 64 -4.11 -2.01 -6.95
N ALA A 65 -4.95 -2.95 -6.52
CA ALA A 65 -4.48 -4.19 -5.91
C ALA A 65 -3.53 -4.96 -6.85
N ARG A 66 -3.92 -5.11 -8.13
CA ARG A 66 -3.09 -5.75 -9.14
C ARG A 66 -1.76 -5.05 -9.33
N HIS A 67 -1.72 -3.71 -9.33
CA HIS A 67 -0.47 -2.97 -9.43
C HIS A 67 0.50 -3.34 -8.30
N LEU A 68 0.01 -3.35 -7.05
CA LEU A 68 0.82 -3.73 -5.89
C LEU A 68 1.32 -5.18 -5.96
N GLU A 69 0.47 -6.09 -6.45
CA GLU A 69 0.83 -7.50 -6.66
C GLU A 69 1.88 -7.66 -7.76
N SER A 70 1.75 -6.94 -8.87
CA SER A 70 2.75 -6.97 -9.94
C SER A 70 4.11 -6.45 -9.49
N LEU A 71 4.16 -5.45 -8.59
CA LEU A 71 5.44 -5.03 -8.00
C LEU A 71 6.12 -6.16 -7.22
N ARG A 72 5.33 -7.04 -6.58
CA ARG A 72 5.85 -8.24 -5.92
C ARG A 72 6.26 -9.31 -6.94
N GLU A 73 5.43 -9.59 -7.93
CA GLU A 73 5.70 -10.59 -8.98
C GLU A 73 6.97 -10.26 -9.77
N LEU A 74 7.24 -8.97 -9.99
CA LEU A 74 8.45 -8.47 -10.65
C LEU A 74 9.68 -8.44 -9.72
N GLY A 75 9.55 -8.83 -8.45
CA GLY A 75 10.66 -8.84 -7.49
C GLY A 75 11.09 -7.46 -6.99
N ILE A 76 10.31 -6.41 -7.25
CA ILE A 76 10.56 -5.06 -6.70
C ILE A 76 10.23 -5.06 -5.20
N LEU A 77 9.07 -5.61 -4.83
CA LEU A 77 8.70 -5.88 -3.45
C LEU A 77 8.99 -7.34 -3.10
N LEU A 78 9.77 -7.56 -2.04
CA LEU A 78 10.11 -8.90 -1.56
C LEU A 78 9.31 -9.24 -0.31
N THR A 79 9.01 -10.53 -0.11
CA THR A 79 8.37 -10.98 1.13
C THR A 79 9.35 -10.80 2.29
N SER A 80 8.91 -10.13 3.34
CA SER A 80 9.70 -9.97 4.56
C SER A 80 9.55 -11.24 5.41
N PRO A 81 10.62 -11.65 6.12
CA PRO A 81 10.57 -12.78 7.05
C PRO A 81 9.59 -12.54 8.20
#